data_AF-A0A9P9YC11-F1
#
_entry.id   AF-A0A9P9YC11-F1
#
_cell.length_a   1.000
_cell.length_b   1.000
_cell.length_c   1.000
_cell.angle_alpha   90.00
_cell.angle_beta   90.00
_cell.angle_gamma   90.00
#
_symmetry.space_group_name_H-M   'P 1'
#
loop_
_entity.id
_entity.type
_entity.pdbx_description
1 polymer ?
#
loop_
_entity_poly.entity_id
_entity_poly.type
_entity_poly.pdbx_seq_one_letter_code
_entity_poly.pdbx_strand_id
1 'polypeptide(L)'
;MEDLFLLVIKESTGTKHNALRQTAQIAYDKLYRQHGIHRDPSHELRSVCFTALQMALDTKRPKFITMGLNGLHRVIKDERFYIGLEPEDDSVWLPSQLLRATNGILPSTSSEDTVVNVLRLFLAMACSPACTLNGRLLIEILSRCGECWEMGSRATKAASLAAASQCLRTFCAFLIEEAEEVKKTAPAGLMTQTQASAVYNEVIPVMQWLCSRLVEPNVNASPNKKCENHSSLYLTECILTLSSALPRNVHANPHFTSFLWQKFCPTLAAALGSPGRINLDKKFTYKDALHMIENEARGFFTGPGLDGPQARCVYLTAIQLLRIAGAHGSLRPMLEALFHRMLLLPAPQNRTEPLRCVREIFKSPERLIDLAVILYVDKNTAQGCSDEMALFRL
;
A
#
# COMPACT_ATOMS: atom_id res chain seq x y z
N MET A 1 17.95 17.54 20.46
CA MET A 1 18.17 16.06 20.48
C MET A 1 19.17 15.66 21.58
N GLU A 2 20.22 16.45 21.73
CA GLU A 2 21.29 16.45 22.72
C GLU A 2 20.82 16.20 24.16
N ASP A 3 19.83 16.95 24.65
CA ASP A 3 19.31 16.77 26.02
C ASP A 3 18.75 15.37 26.27
N LEU A 4 18.20 14.73 25.23
CA LEU A 4 17.69 13.36 25.34
C LEU A 4 18.85 12.38 25.53
N PHE A 5 19.96 12.56 24.80
CA PHE A 5 21.14 11.71 24.99
C PHE A 5 21.79 11.95 26.34
N LEU A 6 21.89 13.20 26.81
CA LEU A 6 22.34 13.49 28.18
C LEU A 6 21.48 12.78 29.24
N LEU A 7 20.16 12.77 29.03
CA LEU A 7 19.25 12.04 29.90
C LEU A 7 19.49 10.52 29.84
N VAL A 8 19.67 9.94 28.66
CA VAL A 8 19.99 8.51 28.49
C VAL A 8 21.31 8.16 29.18
N ILE A 9 22.34 9.00 29.06
CA ILE A 9 23.65 8.82 29.69
C ILE A 9 23.51 8.83 31.22
N LYS A 10 22.79 9.82 31.76
CA LYS A 10 22.53 9.97 33.20
C LYS A 10 21.77 8.79 33.79
N GLU A 11 20.87 8.19 33.02
CA GLU A 11 20.01 7.09 33.47
C GLU A 11 20.64 5.70 33.27
N SER A 12 21.71 5.62 32.48
CA SER A 12 22.46 4.39 32.20
C SER A 12 23.57 4.14 33.23
N THR A 13 23.24 4.19 34.52
CA THR A 13 24.21 4.14 35.65
C THR A 13 24.66 2.73 36.06
N GLY A 14 24.24 1.68 35.35
CA GLY A 14 24.64 0.29 35.62
C GLY A 14 25.61 -0.29 34.59
N THR A 15 26.45 -1.23 35.00
CA THR A 15 27.40 -1.95 34.11
C THR A 15 26.71 -2.62 32.92
N LYS A 16 25.48 -3.12 33.13
CA LYS A 16 24.61 -3.71 32.10
C LYS A 16 24.29 -2.75 30.94
N HIS A 17 24.30 -1.45 31.17
CA HIS A 17 23.95 -0.42 30.18
C HIS A 17 25.17 0.41 29.74
N ASN A 18 26.39 -0.05 30.04
CA ASN A 18 27.60 0.71 29.71
C ASN A 18 27.75 0.95 28.20
N ALA A 19 27.40 -0.05 27.38
CA ALA A 19 27.44 0.07 25.93
C ALA A 19 26.44 1.13 25.41
N LEU A 20 25.21 1.16 25.95
CA LEU A 20 24.21 2.20 25.65
C LEU A 20 24.71 3.60 26.05
N ARG A 21 25.32 3.71 27.23
CA ARG A 21 25.88 4.97 27.70
C ARG A 21 26.98 5.49 26.77
N GLN A 22 27.87 4.61 26.32
CA GLN A 22 28.94 4.96 25.39
C GLN A 22 28.39 5.41 24.03
N THR A 23 27.45 4.67 23.45
CA THR A 23 26.86 5.07 22.15
C THR A 23 26.05 6.35 22.25
N ALA A 24 25.31 6.56 23.35
CA ALA A 24 24.63 7.82 23.62
C ALA A 24 25.61 8.99 23.78
N GLN A 25 26.78 8.78 24.41
CA GLN A 25 27.83 9.81 24.51
C GLN A 25 28.40 10.15 23.13
N ILE A 26 28.70 9.15 22.30
CA ILE A 26 29.19 9.37 20.93
C ILE A 26 28.18 10.16 20.11
N ALA A 27 26.89 9.82 20.20
CA ALA A 27 25.82 10.54 19.52
C ALA A 27 25.70 11.99 20.01
N TYR A 28 25.76 12.22 21.32
CA TYR A 28 25.78 13.56 21.89
C TYR A 28 26.97 14.38 21.37
N ASP A 29 28.19 13.84 21.42
CA ASP A 29 29.39 14.54 20.98
C ASP A 29 29.34 14.87 19.48
N LYS A 30 28.84 13.94 18.65
CA LYS A 30 28.69 14.16 17.20
C LYS A 30 27.67 15.29 16.92
N LEU A 31 26.56 15.33 17.65
CA LEU A 31 25.57 16.41 17.55
C LEU A 31 26.11 17.75 18.05
N TYR A 32 26.85 17.74 19.17
CA TYR A 32 27.47 18.94 19.72
C TYR A 32 28.48 19.56 18.75
N ARG A 33 29.18 18.74 17.95
CA ARG A 33 30.10 19.22 16.89
C ARG A 33 29.40 19.80 15.66
N GLN A 34 28.08 19.69 15.52
CA GLN A 34 27.34 20.26 14.38
C GLN A 34 27.18 21.80 14.44
N HIS A 35 27.71 22.45 15.47
CA HIS A 35 27.71 23.89 15.60
C HIS A 35 28.92 24.47 14.82
N GLY A 36 28.71 24.88 13.57
CA GLY A 36 29.76 25.46 12.73
C GLY A 36 29.44 25.45 11.22
N ILE A 37 30.44 25.82 10.40
CA ILE A 37 30.34 25.90 8.93
C ILE A 37 30.43 24.50 8.27
N HIS A 38 31.14 23.56 8.89
CA HIS A 38 31.24 22.16 8.43
C HIS A 38 30.25 21.29 9.19
N ARG A 39 29.09 21.01 8.57
CA ARG A 39 28.11 20.04 9.06
C ARG A 39 28.32 18.70 8.37
N ASP A 40 28.20 17.64 9.14
CA ASP A 40 28.20 16.30 8.58
C ASP A 40 26.92 16.06 7.76
N PRO A 41 26.95 15.16 6.77
CA PRO A 41 25.74 14.76 6.05
C PRO A 41 24.65 14.22 6.98
N SER A 42 23.41 14.54 6.67
CA SER A 42 22.22 14.13 7.44
C SER A 42 22.18 12.62 7.73
N HIS A 43 22.52 11.79 6.74
CA HIS A 43 22.48 10.32 6.88
C HIS A 43 23.55 9.78 7.86
N GLU A 44 24.71 10.44 7.98
CA GLU A 44 25.74 10.07 8.95
C GLU A 44 25.32 10.44 10.37
N LEU A 45 24.77 11.63 10.54
CA LEU A 45 24.23 12.08 11.84
C LEU A 45 23.11 11.16 12.32
N ARG A 46 22.20 10.80 11.42
CA ARG A 46 21.15 9.83 11.68
C ARG A 46 21.73 8.47 12.06
N SER A 47 22.74 7.97 11.34
CA SER A 47 23.35 6.67 11.64
C SER A 47 23.84 6.57 13.08
N VAL A 48 24.61 7.56 13.54
CA VAL A 48 25.15 7.57 14.91
C VAL A 48 24.02 7.68 15.95
N CYS A 49 23.03 8.55 15.69
CA CYS A 49 21.90 8.73 16.60
C CYS A 49 21.02 7.47 16.67
N PHE A 50 20.72 6.85 15.52
CA PHE A 50 19.91 5.65 15.45
C PHE A 50 20.57 4.45 16.12
N THR A 51 21.89 4.29 16.05
CA THR A 51 22.57 3.24 16.81
C THR A 51 22.31 3.38 18.32
N ALA A 52 22.45 4.58 18.87
CA ALA A 52 22.18 4.82 20.29
C ALA A 52 20.69 4.62 20.66
N LEU A 53 19.78 5.07 19.80
CA LEU A 53 18.33 4.91 20.02
C LEU A 53 17.87 3.46 19.89
N GLN A 54 18.38 2.71 18.92
CA GLN A 54 18.13 1.28 18.76
C GLN A 54 18.58 0.51 20.00
N MET A 55 19.79 0.78 20.51
CA MET A 55 20.24 0.17 21.75
C MET A 55 19.34 0.50 22.95
N ALA A 56 18.75 1.69 23.00
CA ALA A 56 17.79 2.06 24.03
C ALA A 56 16.50 1.22 23.93
N LEU A 57 15.99 1.00 22.70
CA LEU A 57 14.84 0.14 22.42
C LEU A 57 15.11 -1.33 22.82
N ASP A 58 16.30 -1.83 22.52
CA ASP A 58 16.68 -3.23 22.77
C ASP A 58 16.89 -3.56 24.26
N THR A 59 16.98 -2.55 25.15
CA THR A 59 17.15 -2.78 26.59
C THR A 59 15.98 -3.52 27.26
N LYS A 60 14.81 -3.56 26.59
CA LYS A 60 13.53 -4.05 27.13
C LYS A 60 13.05 -3.30 28.39
N ARG A 61 13.69 -2.19 28.78
CA ARG A 61 13.26 -1.37 29.92
C ARG A 61 12.31 -0.27 29.42
N PRO A 62 11.08 -0.16 29.96
CA PRO A 62 10.10 0.82 29.48
C PRO A 62 10.61 2.26 29.43
N LYS A 63 11.42 2.67 30.42
CA LYS A 63 12.02 4.01 30.47
C LYS A 63 12.93 4.31 29.27
N PHE A 64 13.82 3.37 28.92
CA PHE A 64 14.71 3.53 27.77
C PHE A 64 13.99 3.35 26.43
N ILE A 65 13.00 2.46 26.36
CA ILE A 65 12.14 2.34 25.18
C ILE A 65 11.45 3.67 24.89
N THR A 66 10.86 4.31 25.90
CA THR A 66 10.20 5.61 25.78
C THR A 66 11.18 6.68 25.30
N MET A 67 12.39 6.73 25.85
CA MET A 67 13.44 7.64 25.40
C MET A 67 13.87 7.37 23.96
N GLY A 68 14.02 6.09 23.59
CA GLY A 68 14.35 5.65 22.23
C GLY A 68 13.31 6.14 21.22
N LEU A 69 12.03 5.82 21.46
CA LEU A 69 10.92 6.25 20.60
C LEU A 69 10.79 7.77 20.49
N ASN A 70 10.94 8.49 21.61
CA ASN A 70 10.94 9.95 21.61
C ASN A 70 12.11 10.52 20.80
N GLY A 71 13.28 9.89 20.87
CA GLY A 71 14.43 10.26 20.06
C GLY A 71 14.18 10.06 18.57
N LEU A 72 13.57 8.93 18.18
CA LEU A 72 13.20 8.69 16.78
C LEU A 72 12.22 9.74 16.25
N HIS A 73 11.22 10.14 17.04
CA HIS A 73 10.31 11.22 16.67
C HIS A 73 11.02 12.58 16.56
N ARG A 74 12.03 12.85 17.40
CA ARG A 74 12.83 14.07 17.29
C ARG A 74 13.67 14.08 16.02
N VAL A 75 14.23 12.94 15.61
CA VAL A 75 14.99 12.83 14.35
C VAL A 75 14.12 13.19 13.14
N ILE A 76 12.86 12.77 13.11
CA ILE A 76 11.93 13.10 12.00
C ILE A 76 11.62 14.61 11.92
N LYS A 77 11.73 15.34 13.04
CA LYS A 77 11.33 16.76 13.15
C LYS A 77 12.50 17.75 13.15
N ASP A 78 13.71 17.29 13.45
CA ASP A 78 14.89 18.14 13.55
C ASP A 78 15.56 18.22 12.18
N GLU A 79 15.55 19.43 11.60
CA GLU A 79 16.03 19.71 10.23
C GLU A 79 17.43 19.18 9.96
N ARG A 80 18.30 19.13 10.99
CA ARG A 80 19.68 18.64 10.83
C ARG A 80 19.77 17.20 10.35
N PHE A 81 18.70 16.41 10.46
CA PHE A 81 18.65 15.02 10.02
C PHE A 81 18.07 14.84 8.61
N TYR A 82 17.61 15.92 7.96
CA TYR A 82 17.04 15.86 6.62
C TYR A 82 17.40 17.06 5.73
N ILE A 83 18.37 17.87 6.13
CA ILE A 83 18.95 18.90 5.26
C ILE A 83 19.84 18.21 4.20
N GLY A 84 19.65 18.61 2.95
CA GLY A 84 20.43 18.12 1.80
C GLY A 84 19.73 17.00 1.04
N LEU A 85 20.34 16.60 -0.08
CA LEU A 85 19.86 15.50 -0.89
C LEU A 85 20.24 14.17 -0.24
N GLU A 86 19.32 13.22 -0.27
CA GLU A 86 19.63 11.84 0.07
C GLU A 86 20.62 11.26 -0.97
N PRO A 87 21.55 10.39 -0.56
CA PRO A 87 22.54 9.81 -1.46
C PRO A 87 21.91 8.76 -2.40
N GLU A 88 22.64 8.33 -3.42
CA GLU A 88 22.17 7.29 -4.37
C GLU A 88 21.85 5.96 -3.69
N ASP A 89 22.56 5.61 -2.61
CA ASP A 89 22.26 4.42 -1.81
C ASP A 89 21.02 4.64 -0.94
N ASP A 90 19.90 4.07 -1.38
CA ASP A 90 18.63 4.11 -0.66
C ASP A 90 18.68 3.43 0.71
N SER A 91 19.68 2.58 0.98
CA SER A 91 19.83 1.90 2.27
C SER A 91 20.10 2.86 3.42
N VAL A 92 20.65 4.05 3.16
CA VAL A 92 20.97 5.06 4.18
C VAL A 92 19.93 6.19 4.26
N TRP A 93 18.87 6.14 3.46
CA TRP A 93 17.77 7.10 3.54
C TRP A 93 17.05 7.04 4.89
N LEU A 94 16.35 8.12 5.23
CA LEU A 94 15.65 8.23 6.51
C LEU A 94 14.70 7.04 6.75
N PRO A 95 13.85 6.62 5.81
CA PRO A 95 12.95 5.49 6.02
C PRO A 95 13.71 4.17 6.26
N SER A 96 14.76 3.90 5.49
CA SER A 96 15.58 2.70 5.61
C SER A 96 16.27 2.60 6.97
N GLN A 97 16.84 3.70 7.43
CA GLN A 97 17.49 3.75 8.74
C GLN A 97 16.47 3.63 9.89
N LEU A 98 15.29 4.24 9.76
CA LEU A 98 14.21 4.14 10.76
C LEU A 98 13.64 2.71 10.84
N LEU A 99 13.44 2.05 9.70
CA LEU A 99 13.04 0.64 9.63
C LEU A 99 14.06 -0.25 10.32
N ARG A 100 15.35 -0.07 10.03
CA ARG A 100 16.44 -0.81 10.70
C ARG A 100 16.47 -0.57 12.21
N ALA A 101 16.33 0.68 12.65
CA ALA A 101 16.32 1.04 14.08
C ALA A 101 15.14 0.44 14.85
N THR A 102 14.02 0.15 14.17
CA THR A 102 12.80 -0.41 14.77
C THR A 102 12.60 -1.89 14.46
N ASN A 103 13.56 -2.55 13.81
CA ASN A 103 13.43 -3.94 13.35
C ASN A 103 13.18 -4.93 14.51
N GLY A 104 13.81 -4.68 15.67
CA GLY A 104 13.64 -5.50 16.88
C GLY A 104 12.29 -5.38 17.58
N ILE A 105 11.45 -4.41 17.20
CA ILE A 105 10.12 -4.22 17.76
C ILE A 105 9.11 -5.00 16.91
N LEU A 106 8.67 -6.15 17.43
CA LEU A 106 7.73 -7.04 16.77
C LEU A 106 6.41 -7.12 17.55
N PRO A 107 5.26 -7.27 16.86
CA PRO A 107 3.96 -7.39 17.53
C PRO A 107 3.85 -8.61 18.46
N SER A 108 4.65 -9.66 18.24
CA SER A 108 4.66 -10.88 19.05
C SER A 108 5.49 -10.78 20.35
N THR A 109 6.47 -9.88 20.40
CA THR A 109 7.44 -9.82 21.51
C THR A 109 7.41 -8.52 22.30
N SER A 110 6.92 -7.44 21.69
CA SER A 110 6.93 -6.10 22.26
C SER A 110 5.55 -5.72 22.82
N SER A 111 5.49 -4.74 23.71
CA SER A 111 4.20 -4.25 24.22
C SER A 111 3.40 -3.58 23.10
N GLU A 112 2.07 -3.69 23.17
CA GLU A 112 1.15 -3.07 22.21
C GLU A 112 1.41 -1.56 22.06
N ASP A 113 1.62 -0.85 23.18
CA ASP A 113 1.95 0.58 23.16
C ASP A 113 3.25 0.88 22.39
N THR A 114 4.28 0.05 22.55
CA THR A 114 5.54 0.22 21.80
C THR A 114 5.31 0.04 20.30
N VAL A 115 4.57 -1.00 19.92
CA VAL A 115 4.24 -1.29 18.51
C VAL A 115 3.42 -0.15 17.89
N VAL A 116 2.39 0.33 18.59
CA VAL A 116 1.58 1.47 18.13
C VAL A 116 2.43 2.72 17.98
N ASN A 117 3.37 2.98 18.88
CA ASN A 117 4.29 4.11 18.74
C ASN A 117 5.25 3.96 17.55
N VAL A 118 5.72 2.74 17.23
CA VAL A 118 6.47 2.50 15.99
C VAL A 118 5.62 2.75 14.73
N LEU A 119 4.36 2.32 14.73
CA LEU A 119 3.46 2.63 13.62
C LEU A 119 3.19 4.14 13.48
N ARG A 120 3.11 4.87 14.61
CA ARG A 120 3.06 6.33 14.62
C ARG A 120 4.35 6.98 14.09
N LEU A 121 5.52 6.36 14.28
CA LEU A 121 6.77 6.82 13.68
C LEU A 121 6.72 6.72 12.15
N PHE A 122 6.23 5.61 11.59
CA PHE A 122 6.06 5.46 10.14
C PHE A 122 5.06 6.47 9.58
N LEU A 123 3.94 6.69 10.29
CA LEU A 123 2.97 7.72 9.93
C LEU A 123 3.59 9.13 9.97
N ALA A 124 4.30 9.48 11.04
CA ALA A 124 4.92 10.78 11.20
C ALA A 124 6.00 11.04 10.14
N MET A 125 6.78 10.00 9.80
CA MET A 125 7.75 10.03 8.72
C MET A 125 7.04 10.29 7.39
N ALA A 126 5.98 9.56 7.06
CA ALA A 126 5.24 9.76 5.80
C ALA A 126 4.56 11.13 5.70
N CYS A 127 4.27 11.80 6.82
CA CYS A 127 3.77 13.17 6.85
C CYS A 127 4.89 14.23 6.80
N SER A 128 6.16 13.84 6.87
CA SER A 128 7.29 14.76 6.82
C SER A 128 7.66 15.08 5.37
N PRO A 129 7.93 16.35 5.02
CA PRO A 129 8.40 16.72 3.68
C PRO A 129 9.77 16.12 3.33
N ALA A 130 10.52 15.67 4.35
CA ALA A 130 11.79 15.00 4.21
C ALA A 130 11.70 13.52 3.79
N CYS A 131 10.50 12.97 3.69
CA CYS A 131 10.30 11.55 3.42
C CYS A 131 10.53 11.23 1.95
N THR A 132 11.58 10.46 1.67
CA THR A 132 11.87 9.92 0.34
C THR A 132 11.54 8.42 0.31
N LEU A 133 10.59 8.03 -0.55
CA LEU A 133 10.13 6.64 -0.66
C LEU A 133 10.28 6.14 -2.10
N ASN A 134 10.91 4.99 -2.26
CA ASN A 134 10.87 4.21 -3.49
C ASN A 134 9.99 2.96 -3.31
N GLY A 135 9.74 2.22 -4.41
CA GLY A 135 8.86 1.04 -4.35
C GLY A 135 9.35 -0.03 -3.35
N ARG A 136 10.66 -0.22 -3.21
CA ARG A 136 11.27 -1.22 -2.32
C ARG A 136 11.02 -0.91 -0.85
N LEU A 137 11.30 0.32 -0.42
CA LEU A 137 11.10 0.77 0.96
C LEU A 137 9.63 0.79 1.34
N LEU A 138 8.76 1.18 0.39
CA LEU A 138 7.32 1.14 0.60
C LEU A 138 6.84 -0.30 0.84
N ILE A 139 7.29 -1.28 0.05
CA ILE A 139 6.96 -2.69 0.27
C ILE A 139 7.41 -3.16 1.65
N GLU A 140 8.60 -2.77 2.11
CA GLU A 140 9.10 -3.12 3.44
C GLU A 140 8.20 -2.54 4.55
N ILE A 141 7.81 -1.26 4.45
CA ILE A 141 6.88 -0.62 5.41
C ILE A 141 5.52 -1.33 5.39
N LEU A 142 4.98 -1.61 4.20
CA LEU A 142 3.68 -2.29 4.05
C LEU A 142 3.73 -3.72 4.63
N SER A 143 4.85 -4.42 4.49
CA SER A 143 5.05 -5.74 5.10
C SER A 143 5.01 -5.64 6.62
N ARG A 144 5.76 -4.70 7.21
CA ARG A 144 5.79 -4.48 8.67
C ARG A 144 4.42 -4.07 9.23
N CYS A 145 3.71 -3.19 8.54
CA CYS A 145 2.35 -2.80 8.92
C CYS A 145 1.37 -3.98 8.81
N GLY A 146 1.54 -4.85 7.81
CA GLY A 146 0.77 -6.07 7.62
C GLY A 146 0.98 -7.11 8.73
N GLU A 147 2.23 -7.35 9.14
CA GLU A 147 2.54 -8.20 10.30
C GLU A 147 1.87 -7.68 11.58
N CYS A 148 1.93 -6.37 11.80
CA CYS A 148 1.26 -5.71 12.93
C CYS A 148 -0.26 -5.79 12.83
N TRP A 149 -0.81 -5.80 11.62
CA TRP A 149 -2.24 -5.98 11.39
C TRP A 149 -2.69 -7.41 11.76
N GLU A 150 -1.96 -8.43 11.31
CA GLU A 150 -2.32 -9.84 11.55
C GLU A 150 -2.30 -10.20 13.04
N MET A 151 -1.26 -9.77 13.75
CA MET A 151 -1.01 -10.16 15.14
C MET A 151 -1.54 -9.16 16.17
N GLY A 152 -1.94 -7.96 15.73
CA GLY A 152 -2.24 -6.84 16.62
C GLY A 152 -3.69 -6.76 17.11
N SER A 153 -3.89 -5.90 18.11
CA SER A 153 -5.21 -5.52 18.62
C SER A 153 -5.97 -4.64 17.60
N ARG A 154 -7.20 -4.24 17.94
CA ARG A 154 -7.94 -3.24 17.16
C ARG A 154 -7.16 -1.92 17.01
N ALA A 155 -6.48 -1.47 18.06
CA ALA A 155 -5.71 -0.22 18.04
C ALA A 155 -4.48 -0.37 17.14
N THR A 156 -3.76 -1.49 17.24
CA THR A 156 -2.63 -1.80 16.35
C THR A 156 -3.08 -1.87 14.90
N LYS A 157 -4.19 -2.57 14.58
CA LYS A 157 -4.76 -2.65 13.23
C LYS A 157 -5.07 -1.26 12.66
N ALA A 158 -5.72 -0.39 13.43
CA ALA A 158 -6.02 0.97 13.01
C ALA A 158 -4.74 1.79 12.76
N ALA A 159 -3.75 1.70 13.64
CA ALA A 159 -2.46 2.38 13.48
C ALA A 159 -1.68 1.85 12.26
N SER A 160 -1.67 0.53 12.03
CA SER A 160 -1.05 -0.13 10.87
C SER A 160 -1.64 0.40 9.58
N LEU A 161 -2.96 0.40 9.48
CA LEU A 161 -3.64 0.85 8.27
C LEU A 161 -3.44 2.36 8.03
N ALA A 162 -3.47 3.17 9.08
CA ALA A 162 -3.20 4.61 8.96
C ALA A 162 -1.78 4.88 8.45
N ALA A 163 -0.77 4.21 9.02
CA ALA A 163 0.63 4.34 8.60
C ALA A 163 0.83 3.88 7.15
N ALA A 164 0.36 2.68 6.82
CA ALA A 164 0.44 2.12 5.46
C ALA A 164 -0.26 3.02 4.44
N SER A 165 -1.47 3.47 4.74
CA SER A 165 -2.26 4.33 3.85
C SER A 165 -1.58 5.67 3.60
N GLN A 166 -0.99 6.27 4.63
CA GLN A 166 -0.26 7.51 4.47
C GLN A 166 1.02 7.31 3.65
N CYS A 167 1.79 6.24 3.89
CA CYS A 167 2.98 5.95 3.10
C CYS A 167 2.66 5.76 1.61
N LEU A 168 1.56 5.05 1.28
CA LEU A 168 1.08 4.90 -0.09
C LEU A 168 0.73 6.26 -0.73
N ARG A 169 0.04 7.13 0.01
CA ARG A 169 -0.34 8.47 -0.48
C ARG A 169 0.89 9.36 -0.70
N THR A 170 1.82 9.36 0.24
CA THR A 170 3.08 10.11 0.15
C THR A 170 3.91 9.62 -1.04
N PHE A 171 4.02 8.30 -1.24
CA PHE A 171 4.68 7.74 -2.40
C PHE A 171 4.04 8.18 -3.73
N CYS A 172 2.71 8.14 -3.84
CA CYS A 172 2.04 8.65 -5.04
C CYS A 172 2.25 10.15 -5.24
N ALA A 173 2.22 10.96 -4.16
CA ALA A 173 2.47 12.39 -4.23
C ALA A 173 3.88 12.68 -4.75
N PHE A 174 4.89 11.96 -4.24
CA PHE A 174 6.27 12.04 -4.71
C PHE A 174 6.38 11.76 -6.22
N LEU A 175 5.76 10.67 -6.71
CA LEU A 175 5.76 10.35 -8.14
C LEU A 175 5.04 11.39 -8.99
N ILE A 176 3.98 12.01 -8.47
CA ILE A 176 3.27 13.10 -9.16
C ILE A 176 4.18 14.32 -9.29
N GLU A 177 4.84 14.72 -8.19
CA GLU A 177 5.77 15.84 -8.19
C GLU A 177 6.95 15.59 -9.15
N GLU A 178 7.52 14.39 -9.12
CA GLU A 178 8.61 13.99 -10.03
C GLU A 178 8.15 14.02 -11.50
N ALA A 179 6.94 13.54 -11.80
CA ALA A 179 6.37 13.62 -13.15
C ALA A 179 6.21 15.07 -13.63
N GLU A 180 5.83 16.00 -12.75
CA GLU A 180 5.70 17.42 -13.09
C GLU A 180 7.05 18.12 -13.27
N GLU A 181 8.05 17.80 -12.44
CA GLU A 181 9.40 18.35 -12.58
C GLU A 181 10.08 17.87 -13.88
N VAL A 182 9.88 16.61 -14.26
CA VAL A 182 10.33 16.07 -15.54
C VAL A 182 9.72 16.83 -16.73
N LYS A 183 8.44 17.23 -16.64
CA LYS A 183 7.80 18.06 -17.68
C LYS A 183 8.38 19.47 -17.76
N LYS A 184 8.70 20.10 -16.62
CA LYS A 184 9.22 21.46 -16.56
C LYS A 184 10.66 21.57 -17.08
N THR A 185 11.47 20.56 -16.80
CA THR A 185 12.90 20.53 -17.14
C THR A 185 13.17 20.15 -18.59
N ALA A 186 12.16 19.64 -19.30
CA ALA A 186 12.31 19.21 -20.67
C ALA A 186 12.33 20.37 -21.68
N PRO A 187 13.16 20.28 -22.75
CA PRO A 187 13.14 21.25 -23.83
C PRO A 187 11.76 21.34 -24.49
N ALA A 188 11.27 22.57 -24.68
CA ALA A 188 9.98 22.83 -25.31
C ALA A 188 9.88 22.13 -26.68
N GLY A 189 8.89 21.25 -26.84
CA GLY A 189 8.58 20.58 -28.11
C GLY A 189 9.16 19.18 -28.32
N LEU A 190 10.03 18.67 -27.42
CA LEU A 190 10.59 17.31 -27.55
C LEU A 190 9.96 16.27 -26.60
N MET A 191 9.30 16.72 -25.53
CA MET A 191 8.82 15.79 -24.51
C MET A 191 7.41 15.27 -24.78
N THR A 192 7.28 13.95 -24.83
CA THR A 192 5.98 13.29 -24.90
C THR A 192 5.44 13.03 -23.50
N GLN A 193 4.12 13.08 -23.33
CA GLN A 193 3.42 12.73 -22.09
C GLN A 193 3.83 11.33 -21.56
N THR A 194 4.26 10.44 -22.46
CA THR A 194 4.79 9.11 -22.16
C THR A 194 6.10 9.14 -21.37
N GLN A 195 7.03 10.05 -21.66
CA GLN A 195 8.31 10.13 -20.94
C GLN A 195 8.12 10.58 -19.48
N ALA A 196 7.29 11.61 -19.25
CA ALA A 196 6.94 12.04 -17.89
C ALA A 196 6.19 10.96 -17.09
N SER A 197 5.43 10.09 -17.77
CA SER A 197 4.72 8.99 -17.11
C SER A 197 5.60 7.79 -16.73
N ALA A 198 6.87 7.77 -17.16
CA ALA A 198 7.79 6.67 -16.87
C ALA A 198 8.08 6.53 -15.36
N VAL A 199 8.01 7.62 -14.58
CA VAL A 199 8.17 7.59 -13.11
C VAL A 199 7.18 6.64 -12.45
N TYR A 200 5.99 6.44 -13.03
CA TYR A 200 4.98 5.50 -12.52
C TYR A 200 5.37 4.01 -12.68
N ASN A 201 6.49 3.69 -13.31
CA ASN A 201 7.02 2.32 -13.31
C ASN A 201 7.27 1.81 -11.89
N GLU A 202 7.62 2.70 -10.95
CA GLU A 202 7.81 2.38 -9.52
C GLU A 202 6.55 1.85 -8.83
N VAL A 203 5.36 2.13 -9.38
CA VAL A 203 4.08 1.66 -8.83
C VAL A 203 3.87 0.16 -9.09
N ILE A 204 4.36 -0.34 -10.22
CA ILE A 204 4.15 -1.72 -10.68
C ILE A 204 4.63 -2.75 -9.66
N PRO A 205 5.88 -2.72 -9.14
CA PRO A 205 6.33 -3.71 -8.16
C PRO A 205 5.52 -3.67 -6.86
N VAL A 206 5.07 -2.49 -6.42
CA VAL A 206 4.25 -2.32 -5.21
C VAL A 206 2.87 -2.94 -5.39
N MET A 207 2.18 -2.61 -6.49
CA MET A 207 0.88 -3.21 -6.82
C MET A 207 1.00 -4.72 -7.03
N GLN A 208 2.07 -5.16 -7.70
CA GLN A 208 2.34 -6.58 -7.92
C GLN A 208 2.52 -7.34 -6.60
N TRP A 209 3.27 -6.79 -5.64
CA TRP A 209 3.46 -7.39 -4.33
C TRP A 209 2.15 -7.49 -3.54
N LEU A 210 1.33 -6.43 -3.56
CA LEU A 210 0.00 -6.44 -2.95
C LEU A 210 -0.90 -7.52 -3.58
N CYS A 211 -0.90 -7.62 -4.91
CA CYS A 211 -1.66 -8.62 -5.65
C CYS A 211 -1.20 -10.05 -5.36
N SER A 212 0.12 -10.32 -5.28
CA SER A 212 0.60 -11.67 -4.97
C SER A 212 0.17 -12.09 -3.57
N ARG A 213 0.29 -11.20 -2.59
CA ARG A 213 -0.13 -11.46 -1.19
C ARG A 213 -1.65 -11.66 -1.07
N LEU A 214 -2.45 -11.02 -1.92
CA LEU A 214 -3.90 -11.18 -1.92
C LEU A 214 -4.35 -12.55 -2.44
N VAL A 215 -3.61 -13.13 -3.40
CA VAL A 215 -3.96 -14.38 -4.10
C VAL A 215 -3.25 -15.60 -3.52
N GLU A 216 -2.26 -15.41 -2.63
CA GLU A 216 -1.50 -16.50 -2.01
C GLU A 216 -2.42 -17.64 -1.52
N PRO A 217 -2.35 -18.83 -2.15
CA PRO A 217 -3.15 -19.97 -1.72
C PRO A 217 -2.65 -20.41 -0.36
N ASN A 218 -3.53 -20.47 0.63
CA ASN A 218 -3.18 -20.91 1.97
C ASN A 218 -2.88 -22.41 1.94
N VAL A 219 -1.60 -22.77 1.75
CA VAL A 219 -1.11 -24.15 1.57
C VAL A 219 -1.45 -25.05 2.78
N ASN A 220 -1.80 -24.44 3.93
CA ASN A 220 -2.13 -25.13 5.18
C ASN A 220 -3.64 -25.17 5.50
N ALA A 221 -4.53 -24.71 4.60
CA ALA A 221 -5.95 -24.75 4.85
C ALA A 221 -6.54 -26.12 4.52
N SER A 222 -6.91 -26.90 5.55
CA SER A 222 -7.74 -28.08 5.40
C SER A 222 -9.03 -27.73 4.63
N PRO A 223 -9.53 -28.60 3.72
CA PRO A 223 -10.65 -28.31 2.83
C PRO A 223 -11.99 -27.99 3.54
N ASN A 224 -12.07 -28.18 4.87
CA ASN A 224 -13.27 -27.94 5.67
C ASN A 224 -13.22 -26.67 6.55
N LYS A 225 -12.15 -25.87 6.53
CA LYS A 225 -12.07 -24.61 7.31
C LYS A 225 -12.10 -23.43 6.33
N LYS A 226 -13.09 -22.53 6.49
CA LYS A 226 -13.13 -21.27 5.73
C LYS A 226 -11.75 -20.59 5.82
N CYS A 227 -11.13 -20.39 4.66
CA CYS A 227 -9.83 -19.73 4.55
C CYS A 227 -10.02 -18.24 4.82
N GLU A 228 -10.06 -17.83 6.09
CA GLU A 228 -9.98 -16.42 6.44
C GLU A 228 -8.53 -15.97 6.29
N ASN A 229 -8.20 -15.42 5.12
CA ASN A 229 -6.98 -14.64 4.97
C ASN A 229 -7.13 -13.39 5.85
N HIS A 230 -6.71 -13.42 7.12
CA HIS A 230 -6.88 -12.29 8.06
C HIS A 230 -6.24 -10.98 7.58
N SER A 231 -5.31 -11.05 6.63
CA SER A 231 -4.69 -9.92 5.93
C SER A 231 -5.42 -9.43 4.69
N SER A 232 -6.46 -10.14 4.20
CA SER A 232 -7.12 -9.79 2.94
C SER A 232 -7.70 -8.38 2.98
N LEU A 233 -8.35 -8.00 4.08
CA LEU A 233 -8.91 -6.67 4.27
C LEU A 233 -7.82 -5.59 4.21
N TYR A 234 -6.72 -5.77 4.95
CA TYR A 234 -5.57 -4.86 4.93
C TYR A 234 -5.00 -4.68 3.52
N LEU A 235 -4.80 -5.78 2.79
CA LEU A 235 -4.29 -5.75 1.42
C LEU A 235 -5.26 -5.03 0.48
N THR A 236 -6.56 -5.30 0.57
CA THR A 236 -7.57 -4.63 -0.27
C THR A 236 -7.69 -3.14 0.04
N GLU A 237 -7.53 -2.72 1.30
CA GLU A 237 -7.49 -1.31 1.70
C GLU A 237 -6.23 -0.61 1.17
N CYS A 238 -5.08 -1.29 1.21
CA CYS A 238 -3.84 -0.79 0.61
C CYS A 238 -3.98 -0.63 -0.92
N ILE A 239 -4.53 -1.62 -1.60
CA ILE A 239 -4.79 -1.58 -3.05
C ILE A 239 -5.75 -0.44 -3.39
N LEU A 240 -6.83 -0.27 -2.62
CA LEU A 240 -7.77 0.83 -2.80
C LEU A 240 -7.10 2.18 -2.60
N THR A 241 -6.29 2.33 -1.55
CA THR A 241 -5.58 3.57 -1.24
C THR A 241 -4.61 3.94 -2.35
N LEU A 242 -3.80 2.99 -2.80
CA LEU A 242 -2.87 3.18 -3.91
C LEU A 242 -3.61 3.57 -5.20
N SER A 243 -4.64 2.82 -5.58
CA SER A 243 -5.45 3.09 -6.77
C SER A 243 -6.18 4.44 -6.71
N SER A 244 -6.56 4.88 -5.51
CA SER A 244 -7.20 6.19 -5.30
C SER A 244 -6.20 7.35 -5.36
N ALA A 245 -4.96 7.12 -4.92
CA ALA A 245 -3.92 8.16 -4.85
C ALA A 245 -3.21 8.39 -6.19
N LEU A 246 -3.19 7.39 -7.09
CA LEU A 246 -2.61 7.55 -8.42
C LEU A 246 -3.34 8.65 -9.23
N PRO A 247 -2.63 9.42 -10.05
CA PRO A 247 -3.26 10.44 -10.89
C PRO A 247 -3.94 9.81 -12.11
N ARG A 248 -4.84 10.56 -12.77
CA ARG A 248 -5.54 10.06 -13.96
C ARG A 248 -4.58 9.70 -15.09
N ASN A 249 -3.57 10.52 -15.34
CA ASN A 249 -2.62 10.37 -16.44
C ASN A 249 -1.62 9.21 -16.28
N VAL A 250 -1.69 8.41 -15.21
CA VAL A 250 -0.86 7.21 -15.03
C VAL A 250 -1.02 6.21 -16.19
N HIS A 251 -2.18 6.19 -16.84
CA HIS A 251 -2.43 5.38 -18.03
C HIS A 251 -1.55 5.72 -19.24
N ALA A 252 -0.89 6.88 -19.26
CA ALA A 252 -0.01 7.26 -20.36
C ALA A 252 1.25 6.39 -20.40
N ASN A 253 1.53 5.69 -19.29
CA ASN A 253 2.61 4.73 -19.19
C ASN A 253 2.16 3.35 -19.75
N PRO A 254 2.77 2.88 -20.85
CA PRO A 254 2.40 1.61 -21.48
C PRO A 254 2.73 0.37 -20.62
N HIS A 255 3.75 0.44 -19.76
CA HIS A 255 4.08 -0.64 -18.84
C HIS A 255 3.01 -0.77 -17.76
N PHE A 256 2.54 0.37 -17.22
CA PHE A 256 1.46 0.39 -16.24
C PHE A 256 0.15 -0.17 -16.81
N THR A 257 -0.24 0.27 -18.01
CA THR A 257 -1.47 -0.23 -18.65
C THR A 257 -1.37 -1.72 -18.99
N SER A 258 -0.20 -2.18 -19.46
CA SER A 258 0.06 -3.60 -19.71
C SER A 258 -0.09 -4.45 -18.44
N PHE A 259 0.54 -4.01 -17.34
CA PHE A 259 0.40 -4.67 -16.04
C PHE A 259 -1.07 -4.70 -15.57
N LEU A 260 -1.81 -3.61 -15.79
CA LEU A 260 -3.18 -3.49 -15.33
C LEU A 260 -4.09 -4.57 -15.92
N TRP A 261 -4.06 -4.76 -17.24
CA TRP A 261 -4.91 -5.77 -17.90
C TRP A 261 -4.37 -7.19 -17.78
N GLN A 262 -3.04 -7.38 -17.76
CA GLN A 262 -2.45 -8.72 -17.70
C GLN A 262 -2.53 -9.36 -16.32
N LYS A 263 -2.41 -8.56 -15.25
CA LYS A 263 -2.21 -9.09 -13.90
C LYS A 263 -3.15 -8.48 -12.87
N PHE A 264 -3.22 -7.15 -12.77
CA PHE A 264 -3.97 -6.50 -11.70
C PHE A 264 -5.48 -6.81 -11.75
N CYS A 265 -6.12 -6.58 -12.90
CA CYS A 265 -7.56 -6.76 -13.03
C CYS A 265 -7.99 -8.23 -12.99
N PRO A 266 -7.26 -9.19 -13.60
CA PRO A 266 -7.48 -10.61 -13.35
C PRO A 266 -7.39 -11.00 -11.87
N THR A 267 -6.40 -10.47 -11.13
CA THR A 267 -6.30 -10.68 -9.67
C THR A 267 -7.50 -10.10 -8.92
N LEU A 268 -7.92 -8.88 -9.26
CA LEU A 268 -9.07 -8.23 -8.62
C LEU A 268 -10.37 -9.00 -8.90
N ALA A 269 -10.54 -9.49 -10.14
CA ALA A 269 -11.66 -10.35 -10.51
C ALA A 269 -11.62 -11.67 -9.73
N ALA A 270 -10.45 -12.31 -9.57
CA ALA A 270 -10.30 -13.50 -8.75
C ALA A 270 -10.67 -13.23 -7.27
N ALA A 271 -10.32 -12.05 -6.74
CA ALA A 271 -10.69 -11.62 -5.39
C ALA A 271 -12.20 -11.44 -5.21
N LEU A 272 -12.97 -11.13 -6.26
CA LEU A 272 -14.45 -11.17 -6.24
C LEU A 272 -15.04 -12.59 -6.18
N GLY A 273 -14.18 -13.62 -6.19
CA GLY A 273 -14.55 -15.03 -6.22
C GLY A 273 -14.58 -15.57 -7.64
N SER A 274 -14.01 -16.76 -7.85
CA SER A 274 -14.00 -17.46 -9.14
C SER A 274 -15.32 -18.17 -9.44
N PRO A 275 -15.74 -18.23 -10.71
CA PRO A 275 -16.59 -19.33 -11.14
C PRO A 275 -15.92 -20.60 -10.66
N GLY A 276 -16.59 -21.35 -9.80
CA GLY A 276 -16.14 -22.70 -9.50
C GLY A 276 -15.90 -23.36 -10.85
N ARG A 277 -14.64 -23.73 -11.13
CA ARG A 277 -14.37 -24.63 -12.25
C ARG A 277 -15.16 -25.88 -11.91
N ILE A 278 -16.27 -26.08 -12.58
CA ILE A 278 -16.84 -27.40 -12.72
C ILE A 278 -15.72 -28.17 -13.42
N ASN A 279 -15.00 -29.02 -12.69
CA ASN A 279 -14.00 -29.90 -13.29
C ASN A 279 -14.78 -30.85 -14.19
N LEU A 280 -14.92 -30.48 -15.47
CA LEU A 280 -15.61 -31.25 -16.51
C LEU A 280 -14.95 -32.63 -16.73
N ASP A 281 -13.74 -32.83 -16.21
CA ASP A 281 -12.99 -34.09 -16.28
C ASP A 281 -13.39 -35.13 -15.22
N LYS A 282 -14.21 -34.78 -14.22
CA LYS A 282 -14.82 -35.76 -13.31
C LYS A 282 -16.26 -35.98 -13.74
N LYS A 283 -16.63 -37.25 -14.01
CA LYS A 283 -18.00 -37.66 -14.36
C LYS A 283 -19.00 -36.92 -13.46
N PHE A 284 -19.72 -35.98 -14.06
CA PHE A 284 -20.70 -35.15 -13.39
C PHE A 284 -21.78 -36.05 -12.77
N THR A 285 -21.84 -36.11 -11.44
CA THR A 285 -22.74 -37.01 -10.73
C THR A 285 -24.05 -36.30 -10.37
N TYR A 286 -25.15 -37.04 -10.24
CA TYR A 286 -26.43 -36.49 -9.77
C TYR A 286 -26.33 -35.74 -8.43
N LYS A 287 -25.39 -36.14 -7.55
CA LYS A 287 -25.07 -35.41 -6.31
C LYS A 287 -24.39 -34.06 -6.54
N ASP A 288 -23.58 -33.92 -7.59
CA ASP A 288 -22.96 -32.64 -7.97
C ASP A 288 -24.01 -31.69 -8.56
N ALA A 289 -24.97 -32.23 -9.33
CA ALA A 289 -26.14 -31.51 -9.81
C ALA A 289 -27.04 -31.05 -8.65
N LEU A 290 -27.32 -31.92 -7.68
CA LEU A 290 -28.10 -31.57 -6.49
C LEU A 290 -27.38 -30.53 -5.62
N HIS A 291 -26.06 -30.65 -5.46
CA HIS A 291 -25.25 -29.66 -4.74
C HIS A 291 -25.14 -28.34 -5.51
N MET A 292 -25.20 -28.33 -6.85
CA MET A 292 -25.36 -27.12 -7.65
C MET A 292 -26.72 -26.46 -7.41
N ILE A 293 -27.81 -27.24 -7.44
CA ILE A 293 -29.19 -26.76 -7.25
C ILE A 293 -29.42 -26.27 -5.79
N GLU A 294 -28.87 -26.95 -4.80
CA GLU A 294 -28.90 -26.50 -3.40
C GLU A 294 -28.02 -25.27 -3.16
N ASN A 295 -26.93 -25.11 -3.93
CA ASN A 295 -26.10 -23.89 -3.89
C ASN A 295 -26.62 -22.76 -4.78
N GLU A 296 -27.51 -23.00 -5.74
CA GLU A 296 -28.26 -21.96 -6.45
C GLU A 296 -29.12 -21.16 -5.46
N ALA A 297 -29.68 -21.81 -4.44
CA ALA A 297 -30.34 -21.13 -3.31
C ALA A 297 -29.36 -20.35 -2.41
N ARG A 298 -28.05 -20.63 -2.50
CA ARG A 298 -26.95 -19.88 -1.85
C ARG A 298 -26.23 -18.91 -2.79
N GLY A 299 -26.85 -18.56 -3.93
CA GLY A 299 -26.45 -17.45 -4.79
C GLY A 299 -25.14 -17.69 -5.52
N PHE A 300 -25.24 -18.07 -6.80
CA PHE A 300 -24.16 -17.85 -7.75
C PHE A 300 -23.74 -16.36 -7.67
N PHE A 301 -22.49 -16.15 -7.28
CA PHE A 301 -21.68 -14.91 -7.32
C PHE A 301 -22.04 -13.70 -6.46
N THR A 302 -22.22 -13.85 -5.17
CA THR A 302 -21.18 -13.29 -4.26
C THR A 302 -21.15 -14.29 -3.13
N GLY A 303 -20.17 -15.20 -3.14
CA GLY A 303 -20.22 -16.33 -2.21
C GLY A 303 -20.28 -15.86 -0.75
N PRO A 304 -20.85 -16.67 0.18
CA PRO A 304 -20.62 -16.52 1.60
C PRO A 304 -19.14 -16.78 1.90
N GLY A 305 -18.29 -15.78 1.72
CA GLY A 305 -16.83 -15.92 1.81
C GLY A 305 -16.01 -14.63 1.67
N LEU A 306 -16.56 -13.56 1.09
CA LEU A 306 -15.94 -12.23 1.16
C LEU A 306 -16.53 -11.47 2.35
N ASP A 307 -15.66 -11.03 3.25
CA ASP A 307 -16.04 -10.10 4.31
C ASP A 307 -16.58 -8.80 3.69
N GLY A 308 -17.68 -8.25 4.22
CA GLY A 308 -18.37 -7.10 3.63
C GLY A 308 -17.45 -5.89 3.37
N PRO A 309 -16.61 -5.48 4.35
CA PRO A 309 -15.59 -4.46 4.17
C PRO A 309 -14.56 -4.78 3.07
N GLN A 310 -14.13 -6.04 2.95
CA GLN A 310 -13.19 -6.46 1.91
C GLN A 310 -13.82 -6.34 0.52
N ALA A 311 -15.05 -6.83 0.34
CA ALA A 311 -15.78 -6.73 -0.91
C ALA A 311 -15.96 -5.25 -1.32
N ARG A 312 -16.30 -4.39 -0.35
CA ARG A 312 -16.42 -2.95 -0.57
C ARG A 312 -15.12 -2.32 -1.08
N CYS A 313 -13.97 -2.70 -0.53
CA CYS A 313 -12.67 -2.21 -1.01
C CYS A 313 -12.43 -2.58 -2.48
N VAL A 314 -12.79 -3.81 -2.86
CA VAL A 314 -12.67 -4.29 -4.24
C VAL A 314 -13.61 -3.52 -5.18
N TYR A 315 -14.86 -3.27 -4.78
CA TYR A 315 -15.81 -2.47 -5.56
C TYR A 315 -15.33 -1.03 -5.76
N LEU A 316 -14.85 -0.39 -4.70
CA LEU A 316 -14.30 0.96 -4.78
C LEU A 316 -13.02 0.99 -5.63
N THR A 317 -12.21 -0.07 -5.60
CA THR A 317 -11.03 -0.19 -6.47
C THR A 317 -11.46 -0.25 -7.94
N ALA A 318 -12.48 -1.05 -8.29
CA ALA A 318 -13.02 -1.08 -9.66
C ALA A 318 -13.50 0.30 -10.14
N ILE A 319 -14.12 1.08 -9.25
CA ILE A 319 -14.52 2.47 -9.55
C ILE A 319 -13.31 3.39 -9.74
N GLN A 320 -12.21 3.20 -8.99
CA GLN A 320 -10.98 3.96 -9.23
C GLN A 320 -10.30 3.57 -10.54
N LEU A 321 -10.40 2.31 -10.96
CA LEU A 321 -9.91 1.88 -12.26
C LEU A 321 -10.68 2.54 -13.40
N LEU A 322 -11.98 2.76 -13.24
CA LEU A 322 -12.76 3.55 -14.21
C LEU A 322 -12.18 4.97 -14.35
N ARG A 323 -11.87 5.64 -13.24
CA ARG A 323 -11.24 6.98 -13.23
C ARG A 323 -9.89 7.01 -13.97
N ILE A 324 -9.10 5.93 -13.86
CA ILE A 324 -7.75 5.85 -14.44
C ILE A 324 -7.78 5.42 -15.91
N ALA A 325 -8.60 4.43 -16.24
CA ALA A 325 -8.54 3.69 -17.50
C ALA A 325 -9.81 3.78 -18.35
N GLY A 326 -10.90 4.39 -17.88
CA GLY A 326 -12.18 4.45 -18.61
C GLY A 326 -12.08 5.12 -19.97
N ALA A 327 -11.23 6.15 -20.07
CA ALA A 327 -10.98 6.85 -21.32
C ALA A 327 -10.11 6.06 -22.33
N HIS A 328 -9.45 4.98 -21.90
CA HIS A 328 -8.53 4.21 -22.72
C HIS A 328 -9.24 3.04 -23.40
N GLY A 329 -9.44 3.17 -24.72
CA GLY A 329 -10.13 2.17 -25.55
C GLY A 329 -9.61 0.74 -25.36
N SER A 330 -8.28 0.57 -25.28
CA SER A 330 -7.64 -0.75 -25.12
C SER A 330 -7.91 -1.42 -23.78
N LEU A 331 -8.29 -0.67 -22.74
CA LEU A 331 -8.55 -1.19 -21.40
C LEU A 331 -10.05 -1.41 -21.13
N ARG A 332 -10.94 -0.97 -22.04
CA ARG A 332 -12.39 -1.10 -21.87
C ARG A 332 -12.88 -2.54 -21.70
N PRO A 333 -12.45 -3.53 -22.52
CA PRO A 333 -12.96 -4.90 -22.37
C PRO A 333 -12.63 -5.50 -20.99
N MET A 334 -11.49 -5.11 -20.42
CA MET A 334 -11.09 -5.52 -19.09
C MET A 334 -11.97 -4.88 -18.00
N LEU A 335 -12.29 -3.59 -18.14
CA LEU A 335 -13.20 -2.90 -17.20
C LEU A 335 -14.61 -3.50 -17.29
N GLU A 336 -15.12 -3.72 -18.50
CA GLU A 336 -16.41 -4.37 -18.73
C GLU A 336 -16.49 -5.74 -18.05
N ALA A 337 -15.48 -6.59 -18.21
CA ALA A 337 -15.42 -7.90 -17.56
C ALA A 337 -15.43 -7.79 -16.02
N LEU A 338 -14.70 -6.82 -15.46
CA LEU A 338 -14.64 -6.60 -14.01
C LEU A 338 -15.99 -6.14 -13.45
N PHE A 339 -16.64 -5.18 -14.10
CA PHE A 339 -17.95 -4.68 -13.69
C PHE A 339 -19.06 -5.69 -13.94
N HIS A 340 -18.99 -6.48 -15.02
CA HIS A 340 -19.90 -7.60 -15.25
C HIS A 340 -19.85 -8.59 -14.07
N ARG A 341 -18.64 -8.94 -13.62
CA ARG A 341 -18.45 -9.81 -12.44
C ARG A 341 -18.93 -9.16 -11.14
N MET A 342 -18.80 -7.85 -11.02
CA MET A 342 -19.23 -7.08 -9.84
C MET A 342 -20.75 -6.88 -9.77
N LEU A 343 -21.44 -6.69 -10.90
CA LEU A 343 -22.83 -6.21 -10.95
C LEU A 343 -23.81 -7.20 -11.57
N LEU A 344 -23.42 -7.91 -12.62
CA LEU A 344 -24.32 -8.74 -13.43
C LEU A 344 -24.27 -10.21 -13.03
N LEU A 345 -23.07 -10.72 -12.76
CA LEU A 345 -22.85 -12.09 -12.33
C LEU A 345 -23.50 -12.43 -10.96
N PRO A 346 -23.52 -11.53 -9.95
CA PRO A 346 -24.19 -11.81 -8.68
C PRO A 346 -25.69 -12.03 -8.78
N ALA A 347 -26.22 -12.92 -7.93
CA ALA A 347 -27.66 -13.02 -7.68
C ALA A 347 -28.25 -11.65 -7.25
N PRO A 348 -29.49 -11.29 -7.64
CA PRO A 348 -30.07 -9.97 -7.40
C PRO A 348 -29.99 -9.47 -5.94
N GLN A 349 -30.19 -10.36 -4.97
CA GLN A 349 -30.10 -10.05 -3.53
C GLN A 349 -28.72 -9.53 -3.10
N ASN A 350 -27.66 -9.95 -3.81
CA ASN A 350 -26.28 -9.62 -3.51
C ASN A 350 -25.78 -8.36 -4.25
N ARG A 351 -26.59 -7.81 -5.16
CA ARG A 351 -26.21 -6.62 -5.95
C ARG A 351 -26.31 -5.32 -5.17
N THR A 352 -26.93 -5.32 -3.99
CA THR A 352 -27.21 -4.10 -3.22
C THR A 352 -25.94 -3.31 -2.88
N GLU A 353 -24.91 -3.96 -2.34
CA GLU A 353 -23.67 -3.28 -1.94
C GLU A 353 -22.82 -2.77 -3.12
N PRO A 354 -22.58 -3.56 -4.19
CA PRO A 354 -21.87 -3.04 -5.35
C PRO A 354 -22.65 -1.92 -6.05
N LEU A 355 -23.99 -1.98 -6.12
CA LEU A 355 -24.80 -0.87 -6.65
C LEU A 355 -24.69 0.41 -5.80
N ARG A 356 -24.63 0.29 -4.46
CA ARG A 356 -24.35 1.45 -3.58
C ARG A 356 -22.98 2.07 -3.89
N CYS A 357 -21.97 1.25 -4.17
CA CYS A 357 -20.65 1.74 -4.56
C CYS A 357 -20.70 2.43 -5.92
N VAL A 358 -21.37 1.83 -6.91
CA VAL A 358 -21.55 2.42 -8.26
C VAL A 358 -22.26 3.77 -8.22
N ARG A 359 -23.12 4.01 -7.22
CA ARG A 359 -23.72 5.33 -6.99
C ARG A 359 -22.67 6.45 -6.86
N GLU A 360 -21.46 6.15 -6.41
CA GLU A 360 -20.34 7.11 -6.33
C GLU A 360 -19.85 7.61 -7.70
N ILE A 361 -20.18 6.92 -8.79
CA ILE A 361 -19.90 7.39 -10.16
C ILE A 361 -20.81 8.57 -10.49
N PHE A 362 -22.09 8.49 -10.12
CA PHE A 362 -23.09 9.52 -10.41
C PHE A 362 -22.95 10.80 -9.59
N LYS A 363 -22.05 10.83 -8.59
CA LYS A 363 -21.81 12.02 -7.75
C LYS A 363 -20.97 13.09 -8.44
N SER A 364 -20.27 12.77 -9.53
CA SER A 364 -19.40 13.71 -10.23
C SER A 364 -19.62 13.61 -11.74
N PRO A 365 -19.79 14.74 -12.46
CA PRO A 365 -19.95 14.73 -13.92
C PRO A 365 -18.72 14.14 -14.61
N GLU A 366 -17.53 14.33 -14.06
CA GLU A 366 -16.29 13.77 -14.62
C GLU A 366 -16.31 12.24 -14.60
N ARG A 367 -16.78 11.64 -13.51
CA ARG A 367 -16.90 10.18 -13.39
C ARG A 367 -17.97 9.62 -14.33
N LEU A 368 -19.03 10.39 -14.59
CA LEU A 368 -20.02 10.02 -15.60
C LEU A 368 -19.44 10.07 -17.01
N ILE A 369 -18.53 11.00 -17.30
CA ILE A 369 -17.80 11.03 -18.58
C ILE A 369 -16.91 9.80 -18.68
N ASP A 370 -16.15 9.46 -17.63
CA ASP A 370 -15.30 8.25 -17.62
C ASP A 370 -16.11 6.98 -17.94
N LEU A 371 -17.36 6.92 -17.43
CA LEU A 371 -18.32 5.86 -17.73
C LEU A 371 -18.87 5.93 -19.16
N ALA A 372 -19.25 7.11 -19.63
CA ALA A 372 -19.84 7.33 -20.95
C ALA A 372 -18.83 7.10 -22.08
N VAL A 373 -17.54 7.33 -21.82
CA VAL A 373 -16.48 6.99 -22.78
C VAL A 373 -16.40 5.48 -22.99
N ILE A 374 -16.72 4.65 -22.00
CA ILE A 374 -16.87 3.21 -22.22
C ILE A 374 -18.04 2.90 -23.17
N LEU A 375 -19.11 3.69 -23.10
CA LEU A 375 -20.31 3.49 -23.94
C LEU A 375 -20.12 3.95 -25.40
N TYR A 376 -19.13 4.80 -25.69
CA TYR A 376 -18.89 5.32 -27.05
C TYR A 376 -17.82 4.52 -27.80
N VAL A 377 -18.26 3.71 -28.78
CA VAL A 377 -17.40 3.03 -29.74
C VAL A 377 -16.63 4.05 -30.57
N ASP A 378 -15.30 3.99 -30.55
CA ASP A 378 -14.47 4.81 -31.43
C ASP A 378 -14.58 4.28 -32.86
N LYS A 379 -15.22 5.07 -33.75
CA LYS A 379 -15.50 4.70 -35.15
C LYS A 379 -14.24 4.46 -35.99
N ASN A 380 -13.06 4.88 -35.51
CA ASN A 380 -11.80 4.77 -36.25
C ASN A 380 -10.97 3.51 -35.91
N THR A 381 -11.40 2.71 -34.94
CA THR A 381 -10.73 1.44 -34.64
C THR A 381 -11.45 0.33 -35.39
N ALA A 382 -10.92 -0.08 -36.54
CA ALA A 382 -11.41 -1.20 -37.35
C ALA A 382 -11.17 -2.58 -36.71
N GLN A 383 -11.27 -2.66 -35.39
CA GLN A 383 -11.31 -3.91 -34.64
C GLN A 383 -12.63 -3.92 -33.89
N GLY A 384 -13.59 -4.64 -34.46
CA GLY A 384 -14.85 -4.97 -33.82
C GLY A 384 -14.57 -5.68 -32.50
N CYS A 385 -14.58 -4.92 -31.42
CA CYS A 385 -14.60 -5.45 -30.08
C CYS A 385 -16.07 -5.70 -29.75
N SER A 386 -16.48 -6.95 -29.92
CA SER A 386 -17.64 -7.65 -29.35
C SER A 386 -18.81 -6.78 -28.87
N ASP A 387 -19.92 -6.87 -29.61
CA ASP A 387 -21.22 -6.23 -29.41
C ASP A 387 -22.01 -6.72 -28.16
N GLU A 388 -21.35 -7.28 -27.13
CA GLU A 388 -22.03 -8.03 -26.06
C GLU A 388 -21.77 -7.60 -24.61
N MET A 389 -20.99 -6.56 -24.30
CA MET A 389 -20.69 -6.21 -22.89
C MET A 389 -20.89 -4.72 -22.56
N ALA A 390 -22.05 -4.17 -22.90
CA ALA A 390 -22.44 -2.87 -22.37
C ALA A 390 -22.69 -2.97 -20.84
N LEU A 391 -21.85 -2.29 -20.06
CA LEU A 391 -21.88 -2.19 -18.58
C LEU A 391 -23.27 -2.00 -17.93
N PHE A 392 -24.24 -1.47 -18.68
CA PHE A 392 -25.59 -1.13 -18.21
C PHE A 392 -26.73 -1.63 -19.11
N ARG A 393 -26.55 -2.70 -19.88
CA ARG A 393 -27.73 -3.48 -20.31
C ARG A 393 -28.26 -4.25 -19.07
N LEU A 394 -28.89 -3.50 -18.16
CA LEU A 394 -29.66 -4.03 -17.05
C LEU A 394 -31.00 -4.57 -17.55
#